data_AF-A0A2S6MWR7-F1
#
_entry.id   AF-A0A2S6MWR7-F1
#
_cell.length_a   1.000
_cell.length_b   1.000
_cell.length_c   1.000
_cell.angle_alpha   90.00
_cell.angle_beta   90.00
_cell.angle_gamma   90.00
#
_symmetry.space_group_name_H-M   'P 1'
#
loop_
_entity.id
_entity.type
_entity.pdbx_description
1 polymer ?
#
loop_
_entity_poly.entity_id
_entity_poly.type
_entity_poly.pdbx_seq_one_letter_code
_entity_poly.pdbx_strand_id
1 'polypeptide(L)'
;MPDPTDDTGQARIEALKARLAAIRAQQPEVEPEMFTEVVRAVLTTISDDLTVKEAKLLREVEELGRTIATAKAEIATLRVDDITDRDIPFATDELDAIVDHTAQATHSILESCETLDEVSATISGDPAAKLQTATTRIYEACSFQDITGQRITKVVTTLKTIEAKVAQIISTFGSSTEGLEREAHKPATPAEPDLLNGPQLPAHAMDQSDIDKLMASFE
;
A
#
# COMPACT_ATOMS: atom_id res chain seq x y z
N MET A 1 89.79 -25.40 8.23
CA MET A 1 89.99 -24.23 7.35
C MET A 1 88.82 -23.30 7.62
N PRO A 2 89.05 -22.08 8.14
CA PRO A 2 87.99 -21.08 8.27
C PRO A 2 87.57 -20.58 6.88
N ASP A 3 86.27 -20.38 6.71
CA ASP A 3 85.58 -20.06 5.46
C ASP A 3 85.82 -18.58 5.08
N PRO A 4 86.32 -18.26 3.87
CA PRO A 4 86.60 -16.89 3.43
C PRO A 4 85.36 -16.03 3.17
N THR A 5 84.14 -16.55 3.38
CA THR A 5 82.89 -15.79 3.19
C THR A 5 82.45 -14.96 4.41
N ASP A 6 83.01 -15.20 5.60
CA ASP A 6 82.63 -14.52 6.87
C ASP A 6 83.14 -13.06 6.96
N ASP A 7 84.28 -12.76 6.32
CA ASP A 7 84.94 -11.45 6.41
C ASP A 7 84.17 -10.33 5.69
N THR A 8 83.42 -10.68 4.63
CA THR A 8 82.58 -9.72 3.89
C THR A 8 81.27 -9.37 4.59
N GLY A 9 80.75 -10.27 5.43
CA GLY A 9 79.59 -10.02 6.29
C GLY A 9 79.93 -9.06 7.43
N GLN A 10 81.05 -9.34 8.11
CA GLN A 10 81.59 -8.50 9.19
C GLN A 10 81.85 -7.06 8.72
N ALA A 11 82.51 -6.88 7.57
CA ALA A 11 82.82 -5.57 7.02
C ALA A 11 81.55 -4.77 6.63
N ARG A 12 80.51 -5.44 6.10
CA ARG A 12 79.23 -4.81 5.77
C ARG A 12 78.45 -4.39 7.02
N ILE A 13 78.54 -5.19 8.09
CA ILE A 13 77.93 -4.87 9.39
C ILE A 13 78.62 -3.64 10.00
N GLU A 14 79.95 -3.57 9.97
CA GLU A 14 80.69 -2.41 10.48
C GLU A 14 80.42 -1.13 9.67
N ALA A 15 80.32 -1.24 8.34
CA ALA A 15 79.94 -0.11 7.48
C ALA A 15 78.50 0.37 7.74
N LEU A 16 77.57 -0.56 8.02
CA LEU A 16 76.19 -0.23 8.39
C LEU A 16 76.12 0.43 9.77
N LYS A 17 76.89 -0.05 10.75
CA LYS A 17 77.02 0.57 12.08
C LYS A 17 77.57 2.00 11.98
N ALA A 18 78.61 2.21 11.17
CA ALA A 18 79.18 3.55 10.95
C ALA A 18 78.18 4.51 10.28
N ARG A 19 77.40 4.04 9.29
CA ARG A 19 76.32 4.84 8.67
C ARG A 19 75.19 5.15 9.66
N LEU A 20 74.79 4.19 10.48
CA LEU A 20 73.79 4.40 11.54
C LEU A 20 74.27 5.39 12.60
N ALA A 21 75.55 5.32 13.00
CA ALA A 21 76.15 6.26 13.93
C ALA A 21 76.21 7.69 13.35
N ALA A 22 76.56 7.82 12.06
CA ALA A 22 76.60 9.12 11.38
C ALA A 22 75.19 9.74 11.25
N ILE A 23 74.17 8.93 10.97
CA ILE A 23 72.77 9.38 10.92
C ILE A 23 72.30 9.80 12.32
N ARG A 24 72.63 9.01 13.37
CA ARG A 24 72.29 9.32 14.76
C ARG A 24 73.01 10.56 15.30
N ALA A 25 74.17 10.92 14.75
CA ALA A 25 74.89 12.14 15.10
C ALA A 25 74.34 13.40 14.39
N GLN A 26 73.67 13.23 13.24
CA GLN A 26 73.12 14.33 12.44
C GLN A 26 71.66 14.66 12.77
N GLN A 27 70.93 13.74 13.42
CA GLN A 27 69.59 14.01 13.93
C GLN A 27 69.65 14.19 15.45
N PRO A 28 69.08 15.26 16.03
CA PRO A 28 68.88 15.30 17.48
C PRO A 28 68.10 14.05 17.89
N GLU A 29 68.51 13.39 18.98
CA GLU A 29 67.76 12.25 19.51
C GLU A 29 66.30 12.70 19.69
N VAL A 30 65.39 12.11 18.92
CA VAL A 30 63.97 12.32 19.15
C VAL A 30 63.70 11.69 20.51
N GLU A 31 63.55 12.54 21.53
CA GLU A 31 63.28 12.05 22.87
C GLU A 31 62.01 11.19 22.80
N PRO A 32 62.05 9.95 23.33
CA PRO A 32 60.90 9.04 23.32
C PRO A 32 59.64 9.70 23.86
N GLU A 33 59.79 10.65 24.79
CA GLU A 33 58.71 11.45 25.36
C GLU A 33 57.96 12.27 24.29
N MET A 34 58.68 12.98 23.41
CA MET A 34 58.10 13.76 22.30
C MET A 34 57.31 12.88 21.35
N PHE A 35 57.83 11.68 21.02
CA PHE A 35 57.11 10.73 20.17
C PHE A 35 55.84 10.22 20.86
N THR A 36 55.89 9.88 22.15
CA THR A 36 54.72 9.44 22.90
C THR A 36 53.67 10.54 23.04
N GLU A 37 54.08 11.80 23.14
CA GLU A 37 53.19 12.95 23.21
C GLU A 37 52.46 13.17 21.87
N VAL A 38 53.18 13.09 20.75
CA VAL A 38 52.59 13.20 19.40
C VAL A 38 51.63 12.05 19.13
N VAL A 39 52.02 10.80 19.43
CA VAL A 39 51.14 9.64 19.26
C VAL A 39 49.90 9.76 20.14
N ARG A 40 50.06 10.20 21.40
CA ARG A 40 48.92 10.44 22.31
C ARG A 40 48.00 11.54 21.76
N ALA A 41 48.54 12.66 21.29
CA ALA A 41 47.76 13.75 20.72
C ALA A 41 46.97 13.30 19.47
N VAL A 42 47.58 12.50 18.59
CA VAL A 42 46.91 11.93 17.41
C VAL A 42 45.81 10.94 17.82
N LEU A 43 46.08 10.05 18.78
CA LEU A 43 45.08 9.08 19.26
C LEU A 43 43.90 9.78 19.95
N THR A 44 44.13 10.83 20.74
CA THR A 44 43.06 11.63 21.35
C THR A 44 42.23 12.33 20.28
N THR A 45 42.89 12.98 19.31
CA THR A 45 42.18 13.69 18.23
C THR A 45 41.31 12.75 17.38
N ILE A 46 41.83 11.55 17.06
CA ILE A 46 41.07 10.53 16.32
C ILE A 46 39.91 9.98 17.15
N SER A 47 40.13 9.75 18.45
CA SER A 47 39.09 9.26 19.36
C SER A 47 37.96 10.28 19.54
N ASP A 48 38.31 11.56 19.65
CA ASP A 48 37.34 12.65 19.75
C ASP A 48 36.52 12.79 18.45
N ASP A 49 37.16 12.71 17.29
CA ASP A 49 36.48 12.78 15.98
C ASP A 49 35.55 11.58 15.74
N LEU A 50 35.94 10.38 16.18
CA LEU A 50 35.07 9.18 16.19
C LEU A 50 33.85 9.41 17.09
N THR A 51 34.06 9.90 18.31
CA THR A 51 32.99 10.15 19.29
C THR A 51 31.99 11.19 18.76
N VAL A 52 32.46 12.24 18.08
CA VAL A 52 31.60 13.26 17.47
C VAL A 52 30.78 12.69 16.31
N LYS A 53 31.37 11.83 15.47
CA LYS A 53 30.65 11.17 14.37
C LYS A 53 29.61 10.19 14.88
N GLU A 54 29.92 9.41 15.91
CA GLU A 54 28.99 8.50 16.57
C GLU A 54 27.80 9.26 17.17
N ALA A 55 28.06 10.37 17.87
CA ALA A 55 27.01 11.23 18.42
C ALA A 55 26.12 11.85 17.32
N LYS A 56 26.70 12.21 16.17
CA LYS A 56 25.95 12.71 15.01
C LYS A 56 25.07 11.62 14.41
N LEU A 57 25.60 10.42 14.22
CA LEU A 57 24.85 9.28 13.68
C LEU A 57 23.70 8.89 14.62
N LEU A 58 23.92 8.87 15.93
CA LEU A 58 22.87 8.61 16.91
C LEU A 58 21.76 9.66 16.85
N ARG A 59 22.09 10.94 16.66
CA ARG A 59 21.10 12.01 16.43
C ARG A 59 20.32 11.81 15.14
N GLU A 60 20.98 11.45 14.04
CA GLU A 60 20.31 11.18 12.76
C GLU A 60 19.36 9.98 12.87
N VAL A 61 19.76 8.93 13.60
CA VAL A 61 18.90 7.76 13.89
C VAL A 61 17.73 8.13 14.80
N GLU A 62 17.93 8.98 15.81
CA GLU A 62 16.88 9.49 16.67
C GLU A 62 15.86 10.32 15.87
N GLU A 63 16.34 11.19 14.99
CA GLU A 63 15.50 12.02 14.11
C GLU A 63 14.69 11.16 13.12
N LEU A 64 15.31 10.14 12.53
CA LEU A 64 14.62 9.16 11.71
C LEU A 64 13.57 8.38 12.51
N GLY A 65 13.91 7.95 13.73
CA GLY A 65 13.00 7.27 14.65
C GLY A 65 11.78 8.12 14.99
N ARG A 66 11.99 9.41 15.29
CA ARG A 66 10.91 10.37 15.54
C ARG A 66 10.04 10.56 14.30
N THR A 67 10.64 10.67 13.12
CA THR A 67 9.91 10.81 11.85
C THR A 67 9.04 9.58 11.58
N ILE A 68 9.58 8.37 11.78
CA ILE A 68 8.83 7.11 11.66
C ILE A 68 7.69 7.05 12.68
N ALA A 69 7.91 7.49 13.91
CA ALA A 69 6.88 7.51 14.95
C ALA A 69 5.73 8.47 14.60
N THR A 70 6.04 9.68 14.11
CA THR A 70 5.03 10.64 13.63
C THR A 70 4.25 10.07 12.45
N ALA A 71 4.94 9.51 11.44
CA ALA A 71 4.27 8.90 10.29
C ALA A 71 3.38 7.72 10.70
N LYS A 72 3.82 6.89 11.65
CA LYS A 72 2.99 5.81 12.22
C LYS A 72 1.74 6.35 12.91
N ALA A 73 1.87 7.43 13.68
CA ALA A 73 0.72 8.07 14.34
C ALA A 73 -0.26 8.67 13.31
N GLU A 74 0.23 9.37 12.30
CA GLU A 74 -0.59 9.91 11.21
C GLU A 74 -1.31 8.80 10.43
N ILE A 75 -0.63 7.70 10.12
CA ILE A 75 -1.23 6.52 9.48
C ILE A 75 -2.31 5.90 10.36
N ALA A 76 -2.09 5.81 11.68
CA ALA A 76 -3.11 5.32 12.60
C ALA A 76 -4.34 6.24 12.65
N THR A 77 -4.17 7.57 12.53
CA THR A 77 -5.28 8.53 12.51
C THR A 77 -6.09 8.52 11.22
N LEU A 78 -5.56 7.97 10.12
CA LEU A 78 -6.29 7.84 8.85
C LEU A 78 -7.49 6.88 8.94
N ARG A 79 -7.74 6.26 10.11
CA ARG A 79 -8.85 5.32 10.37
C ARG A 79 -8.97 4.29 9.26
N VAL A 80 -7.83 3.76 8.85
CA VAL A 80 -7.78 2.86 7.71
C VAL A 80 -8.64 1.62 7.96
N ASP A 81 -8.78 1.20 9.22
CA ASP A 81 -9.68 0.13 9.63
C ASP A 81 -11.16 0.41 9.24
N ASP A 82 -11.66 1.65 9.35
CA ASP A 82 -13.04 1.99 8.91
C ASP A 82 -13.19 1.87 7.38
N ILE A 83 -12.16 2.26 6.63
CA ILE A 83 -12.12 2.19 5.16
C ILE A 83 -12.04 0.73 4.68
N THR A 84 -11.27 -0.10 5.39
CA THR A 84 -11.00 -1.49 5.00
C THR A 84 -12.09 -2.44 5.48
N ASP A 85 -12.69 -2.20 6.65
CA ASP A 85 -13.72 -3.08 7.22
C ASP A 85 -15.14 -2.72 6.76
N ARG A 86 -15.37 -1.47 6.32
CA ARG A 86 -16.72 -1.00 5.99
C ARG A 86 -16.83 -0.37 4.61
N ASP A 87 -16.11 0.70 4.33
CA ASP A 87 -16.51 1.58 3.23
C ASP A 87 -16.15 1.02 1.83
N ILE A 88 -14.98 0.38 1.66
CA ILE A 88 -14.60 -0.20 0.35
C ILE A 88 -15.31 -1.53 0.04
N PRO A 89 -15.39 -2.51 0.97
CA PRO A 89 -16.14 -3.74 0.72
C PRO A 89 -17.60 -3.46 0.39
N PHE A 90 -18.24 -2.57 1.16
CA PHE A 90 -19.64 -2.21 0.94
C PHE A 90 -19.87 -1.52 -0.41
N ALA A 91 -19.04 -0.53 -0.77
CA ALA A 91 -19.15 0.13 -2.07
C ALA A 91 -18.89 -0.83 -3.24
N THR A 92 -18.03 -1.81 -3.03
CA THR A 92 -17.70 -2.84 -4.02
C THR A 92 -18.86 -3.82 -4.23
N ASP A 93 -19.47 -4.28 -3.14
CA ASP A 93 -20.65 -5.16 -3.17
C ASP A 93 -21.86 -4.44 -3.79
N GLU A 94 -22.08 -3.16 -3.46
CA GLU A 94 -23.12 -2.34 -4.08
C GLU A 94 -22.90 -2.18 -5.59
N LEU A 95 -21.65 -1.95 -6.03
CA LEU A 95 -21.33 -1.83 -7.45
C LEU A 95 -21.51 -3.17 -8.19
N ASP A 96 -21.13 -4.30 -7.59
CA ASP A 96 -21.39 -5.63 -8.15
C ASP A 96 -22.92 -5.88 -8.26
N ALA A 97 -23.71 -5.52 -7.23
CA ALA A 97 -25.17 -5.61 -7.27
C ALA A 97 -25.80 -4.72 -8.36
N ILE A 98 -25.26 -3.51 -8.59
CA ILE A 98 -25.70 -2.63 -9.69
C ILE A 98 -25.46 -3.31 -11.04
N VAL A 99 -24.31 -3.95 -11.25
CA VAL A 99 -24.02 -4.67 -12.50
C VAL A 99 -25.05 -5.78 -12.71
N ASP A 100 -25.31 -6.59 -11.69
CA ASP A 100 -26.25 -7.71 -11.79
C ASP A 100 -27.68 -7.23 -12.05
N HIS A 101 -28.18 -6.26 -11.29
CA HIS A 101 -29.54 -5.76 -11.45
C HIS A 101 -29.74 -5.04 -12.79
N THR A 102 -28.74 -4.30 -13.28
CA THR A 102 -28.83 -3.67 -14.61
C THR A 102 -28.79 -4.70 -15.74
N ALA A 103 -28.06 -5.81 -15.58
CA ALA A 103 -28.09 -6.92 -16.52
C ALA A 103 -29.45 -7.63 -16.51
N GLN A 104 -30.01 -7.91 -15.34
CA GLN A 104 -31.32 -8.57 -15.21
C GLN A 104 -32.47 -7.70 -15.74
N ALA A 105 -32.45 -6.39 -15.47
CA ALA A 105 -33.42 -5.45 -16.02
C ALA A 105 -33.33 -5.41 -17.55
N THR A 106 -32.11 -5.42 -18.10
CA THR A 106 -31.88 -5.45 -19.55
C THR A 106 -32.41 -6.74 -20.17
N HIS A 107 -32.17 -7.89 -19.52
CA HIS A 107 -32.72 -9.18 -19.97
C HIS A 107 -34.26 -9.15 -20.02
N SER A 108 -34.91 -8.59 -19.00
CA SER A 108 -36.37 -8.45 -18.95
C SER A 108 -36.92 -7.53 -20.05
N ILE A 109 -36.19 -6.46 -20.39
CA ILE A 109 -36.52 -5.57 -21.51
C ILE A 109 -36.42 -6.33 -22.84
N LEU A 110 -35.37 -7.12 -23.02
CA LEU A 110 -35.16 -7.91 -24.24
C LEU A 110 -36.24 -9.00 -24.41
N GLU A 111 -36.63 -9.69 -23.35
CA GLU A 111 -37.74 -10.66 -23.37
C GLU A 111 -39.09 -9.98 -23.71
N SER A 112 -39.30 -8.77 -23.19
CA SER A 112 -40.47 -7.95 -23.57
C SER A 112 -40.44 -7.60 -25.06
N CYS A 113 -39.26 -7.30 -25.61
CA CYS A 113 -39.08 -7.06 -27.04
C CYS A 113 -39.36 -8.29 -27.89
N GLU A 114 -38.95 -9.49 -27.46
CA GLU A 114 -39.28 -10.74 -28.13
C GLU A 114 -40.81 -10.96 -28.20
N THR A 115 -41.50 -10.69 -27.09
CA THR A 115 -42.98 -10.72 -27.05
C THR A 115 -43.60 -9.71 -28.03
N LEU A 116 -43.03 -8.50 -28.13
CA LEU A 116 -43.49 -7.49 -29.09
C LEU A 116 -43.26 -7.93 -30.54
N ASP A 117 -42.17 -8.63 -30.84
CA ASP A 117 -41.90 -9.18 -32.18
C ASP A 117 -42.90 -10.29 -32.54
N GLU A 118 -43.25 -11.17 -31.60
CA GLU A 118 -44.30 -12.18 -31.79
C GLU A 118 -45.66 -11.54 -32.08
N VAL A 119 -46.04 -10.52 -31.32
CA VAL A 119 -47.29 -9.77 -31.54
C VAL A 119 -47.23 -9.04 -32.88
N SER A 120 -46.09 -8.44 -33.24
CA SER A 120 -45.89 -7.76 -34.53
C SER A 120 -46.14 -8.71 -35.71
N ALA A 121 -45.70 -9.97 -35.60
CA ALA A 121 -45.92 -10.99 -36.64
C ALA A 121 -47.41 -11.34 -36.85
N THR A 122 -48.28 -11.03 -35.89
CA THR A 122 -49.73 -11.26 -36.01
C THR A 122 -50.49 -10.12 -36.71
N ILE A 123 -49.83 -8.97 -36.92
CA ILE A 123 -50.42 -7.77 -37.52
C ILE A 123 -49.71 -7.40 -38.83
N SER A 124 -50.42 -6.73 -39.74
CA SER A 124 -49.92 -6.37 -41.08
C SER A 124 -49.98 -4.87 -41.33
N GLY A 125 -49.16 -4.39 -42.27
CA GLY A 125 -49.18 -3.00 -42.73
C GLY A 125 -48.34 -2.06 -41.87
N ASP A 126 -48.68 -0.76 -41.92
CA ASP A 126 -47.91 0.31 -41.28
C ASP A 126 -47.71 0.13 -39.75
N PRO A 127 -48.70 -0.36 -38.97
CA PRO A 127 -48.48 -0.61 -37.53
C PRO A 127 -47.42 -1.68 -37.25
N ALA A 128 -47.37 -2.76 -38.04
CA ALA A 128 -46.38 -3.82 -37.88
C ALA A 128 -44.96 -3.31 -38.18
N ALA A 129 -44.81 -2.53 -39.25
CA ALA A 129 -43.53 -1.92 -39.61
C ALA A 129 -43.03 -0.94 -38.55
N LYS A 130 -43.93 -0.14 -37.96
CA LYS A 130 -43.61 0.78 -36.85
C LYS A 130 -43.20 0.04 -35.59
N LEU A 131 -43.92 -1.03 -35.23
CA LEU A 131 -43.61 -1.84 -34.07
C LEU A 131 -42.23 -2.49 -34.23
N GLN A 132 -41.97 -3.14 -35.36
CA GLN A 132 -40.68 -3.77 -35.64
C GLN A 132 -39.52 -2.76 -35.65
N THR A 133 -39.73 -1.57 -36.21
CA THR A 133 -38.71 -0.49 -36.16
C THR A 133 -38.42 -0.05 -34.73
N ALA A 134 -39.45 0.03 -33.87
CA ALA A 134 -39.30 0.40 -32.47
C ALA A 134 -38.56 -0.69 -31.69
N THR A 135 -38.93 -1.98 -31.86
CA THR A 135 -38.27 -3.09 -31.20
C THR A 135 -36.79 -3.19 -31.59
N THR A 136 -36.46 -3.06 -32.88
CA THR A 136 -35.06 -3.02 -33.36
C THR A 136 -34.24 -1.92 -32.68
N ARG A 137 -34.81 -0.72 -32.51
CA ARG A 137 -34.14 0.38 -31.80
C ARG A 137 -33.88 0.06 -30.34
N ILE A 138 -34.76 -0.69 -29.67
CA ILE A 138 -34.55 -1.10 -28.28
C ILE A 138 -33.42 -2.12 -28.21
N TYR A 139 -33.38 -3.13 -29.09
CA TYR A 139 -32.25 -4.07 -29.16
C TYR A 139 -30.90 -3.35 -29.33
N GLU A 140 -30.82 -2.40 -30.25
CA GLU A 140 -29.61 -1.60 -30.48
C GLU A 140 -29.21 -0.78 -29.25
N ALA A 141 -30.18 -0.17 -28.57
CA ALA A 141 -29.94 0.62 -27.37
C ALA A 141 -29.45 -0.26 -26.20
N CYS A 142 -30.04 -1.44 -26.01
CA CYS A 142 -29.65 -2.40 -24.98
C CYS A 142 -28.24 -2.97 -25.21
N SER A 143 -27.76 -3.03 -26.46
CA SER A 143 -26.38 -3.48 -26.78
C SER A 143 -25.29 -2.61 -26.12
N PHE A 144 -25.56 -1.34 -25.79
CA PHE A 144 -24.62 -0.48 -25.05
C PHE A 144 -24.41 -0.88 -23.58
N GLN A 145 -25.27 -1.75 -23.02
CA GLN A 145 -25.14 -2.22 -21.65
C GLN A 145 -23.87 -3.05 -21.43
N ASP A 146 -23.43 -3.81 -22.44
CA ASP A 146 -22.18 -4.60 -22.36
C ASP A 146 -20.96 -3.71 -22.08
N ILE A 147 -20.84 -2.56 -22.76
CA ILE A 147 -19.76 -1.60 -22.53
C ILE A 147 -19.85 -0.96 -21.14
N THR A 148 -21.06 -0.68 -20.67
CA THR A 148 -21.28 -0.10 -19.34
C THR A 148 -20.91 -1.11 -18.24
N GLY A 149 -21.36 -2.37 -18.36
CA GLY A 149 -21.01 -3.45 -17.46
C GLY A 149 -19.49 -3.64 -17.37
N GLN A 150 -18.81 -3.76 -18.53
CA GLN A 150 -17.35 -3.87 -18.56
C GLN A 150 -16.62 -2.68 -17.90
N ARG A 151 -17.13 -1.46 -18.07
CA ARG A 151 -16.55 -0.27 -17.43
C ARG A 151 -16.73 -0.31 -15.92
N ILE A 152 -17.91 -0.68 -15.43
CA ILE A 152 -18.17 -0.81 -13.98
C ILE A 152 -17.29 -1.91 -13.40
N THR A 153 -17.20 -3.09 -14.03
CA THR A 153 -16.32 -4.18 -13.58
C THR A 153 -14.87 -3.74 -13.47
N LYS A 154 -14.37 -2.92 -14.40
CA LYS A 154 -13.01 -2.34 -14.31
C LYS A 154 -12.84 -1.39 -13.12
N VAL A 155 -13.84 -0.54 -12.85
CA VAL A 155 -13.84 0.35 -11.67
C VAL A 155 -13.81 -0.49 -10.41
N VAL A 156 -14.69 -1.47 -10.28
CA VAL A 156 -14.76 -2.40 -9.14
C VAL A 156 -13.43 -3.12 -8.92
N THR A 157 -12.85 -3.68 -9.97
CA THR A 157 -11.55 -4.37 -9.90
C THR A 157 -10.43 -3.44 -9.42
N THR A 158 -10.48 -2.18 -9.85
CA THR A 158 -9.50 -1.17 -9.42
C THR A 158 -9.66 -0.83 -7.95
N LEU A 159 -10.90 -0.67 -7.46
CA LEU A 159 -11.19 -0.45 -6.04
C LEU A 159 -10.73 -1.62 -5.18
N LYS A 160 -11.04 -2.88 -5.57
CA LYS A 160 -10.53 -4.10 -4.91
C LYS A 160 -9.00 -4.13 -4.85
N THR A 161 -8.31 -3.65 -5.89
CA THR A 161 -6.85 -3.56 -5.91
C THR A 161 -6.31 -2.49 -4.95
N ILE A 162 -6.99 -1.35 -4.86
CA ILE A 162 -6.63 -0.28 -3.92
C ILE A 162 -6.82 -0.78 -2.48
N GLU A 163 -7.93 -1.46 -2.20
CA GLU A 163 -8.23 -2.09 -0.91
C GLU A 163 -7.10 -3.02 -0.45
N ALA A 164 -6.69 -3.96 -1.31
CA ALA A 164 -5.63 -4.91 -0.99
C ALA A 164 -4.29 -4.23 -0.66
N LYS A 165 -3.95 -3.15 -1.39
CA LYS A 165 -2.73 -2.36 -1.12
C LYS A 165 -2.81 -1.62 0.19
N VAL A 166 -3.95 -1.02 0.48
CA VAL A 166 -4.20 -0.31 1.73
C VAL A 166 -4.07 -1.28 2.91
N ALA A 167 -4.71 -2.45 2.84
CA ALA A 167 -4.60 -3.50 3.85
C ALA A 167 -3.14 -3.94 4.09
N GLN A 168 -2.34 -4.10 3.03
CA GLN A 168 -0.93 -4.44 3.13
C GLN A 168 -0.09 -3.36 3.83
N ILE A 169 -0.39 -2.09 3.59
CA ILE A 169 0.26 -0.96 4.27
C ILE A 169 -0.08 -1.02 5.76
N ILE A 170 -1.35 -1.17 6.12
CA ILE A 170 -1.77 -1.31 7.52
C ILE A 170 -1.07 -2.49 8.19
N SER A 171 -1.05 -3.67 7.57
CA SER A 171 -0.42 -4.85 8.18
C SER A 171 1.07 -4.66 8.44
N THR A 172 1.73 -3.85 7.61
CA THR A 172 3.17 -3.56 7.73
C THR A 172 3.46 -2.52 8.82
N PHE A 173 2.60 -1.51 8.99
CA PHE A 173 2.84 -0.37 9.88
C PHE A 173 2.04 -0.40 11.19
N GLY A 174 0.93 -1.14 11.25
CA GLY A 174 -0.07 -1.15 12.34
C GLY A 174 0.24 -2.09 13.50
N SER A 175 1.23 -2.99 13.39
CA SER A 175 1.62 -3.90 14.48
C SER A 175 2.32 -3.23 15.68
N SER A 176 2.39 -1.89 15.72
CA SER A 176 3.02 -1.14 16.83
C SER A 176 2.06 -0.28 17.65
N THR A 177 0.74 -0.34 17.40
CA THR A 177 -0.27 0.53 18.04
C THR A 177 -1.18 -0.20 19.03
N GLU A 178 -0.77 -1.35 19.59
CA GLU A 178 -1.56 -2.14 20.56
C GLU A 178 -1.87 -1.42 21.90
N GLY A 179 -1.51 -0.15 22.08
CA GLY A 179 -1.69 0.60 23.34
C GLY A 179 -2.56 1.85 23.27
N LEU A 180 -3.12 2.22 22.11
CA LEU A 180 -4.02 3.37 22.03
C LEU A 180 -5.46 2.89 22.26
N GLU A 181 -5.99 3.22 23.43
CA GLU A 181 -7.35 2.92 23.85
C GLU A 181 -8.34 3.33 22.75
N ARG A 182 -9.07 2.34 22.24
CA ARG A 182 -10.18 2.54 21.30
C ARG A 182 -11.29 3.29 22.03
N GLU A 183 -11.47 4.57 21.73
CA GLU A 183 -12.78 5.18 21.90
C GLU A 183 -13.72 4.56 20.85
N ALA A 184 -14.48 3.55 21.27
CA ALA A 184 -15.60 3.01 20.52
C ALA A 184 -16.65 4.11 20.36
N HIS A 185 -16.53 4.92 19.31
CA HIS A 185 -17.54 5.91 19.00
C HIS A 185 -18.75 5.18 18.40
N LYS A 186 -19.87 5.29 19.13
CA LYS A 186 -21.20 4.74 18.81
C LYS A 186 -21.55 4.96 17.33
N PRO A 187 -22.10 3.95 16.61
CA PRO A 187 -22.48 4.10 15.21
C PRO A 187 -23.38 5.33 15.07
N ALA A 188 -23.12 6.13 14.04
CA ALA A 188 -24.00 7.23 13.67
C ALA A 188 -25.43 6.68 13.61
N THR A 189 -26.31 7.27 14.41
CA THR A 189 -27.76 7.03 14.35
C THR A 189 -28.20 7.09 12.89
N PRO A 190 -29.00 6.12 12.40
CA PRO A 190 -29.49 6.15 11.02
C PRO A 190 -30.21 7.47 10.81
N ALA A 191 -29.68 8.30 9.91
CA ALA A 191 -30.29 9.54 9.51
C ALA A 191 -31.50 9.21 8.63
N GLU A 192 -32.68 9.12 9.25
CA GLU A 192 -34.00 9.05 8.62
C GLU A 192 -34.21 7.84 7.68
N PRO A 193 -35.46 7.36 7.45
CA PRO A 193 -35.68 6.27 6.52
C PRO A 193 -35.38 6.79 5.12
N ASP A 194 -34.21 6.40 4.61
CA ASP A 194 -33.80 6.61 3.24
C ASP A 194 -34.86 5.99 2.31
N LEU A 195 -35.74 6.83 1.77
CA LEU A 195 -36.78 6.46 0.82
C LEU A 195 -36.19 6.13 -0.57
N LEU A 196 -34.87 6.19 -0.72
CA LEU A 196 -34.15 5.75 -1.90
C LEU A 196 -33.65 4.32 -1.67
N ASN A 197 -34.58 3.36 -1.67
CA ASN A 197 -34.19 1.95 -1.75
C ASN A 197 -33.55 1.71 -3.13
N GLY A 198 -32.23 1.82 -3.18
CA GLY A 198 -31.43 1.28 -4.25
C GLY A 198 -31.63 -0.23 -4.38
N PRO A 199 -31.13 -0.85 -5.45
CA PRO A 199 -31.12 -2.30 -5.59
C PRO A 199 -30.60 -2.99 -4.32
N GLN A 200 -31.46 -3.73 -3.62
CA GLN A 200 -31.08 -4.41 -2.37
C GLN A 200 -30.12 -5.56 -2.68
N LEU A 201 -29.03 -5.64 -1.91
CA LEU A 201 -28.14 -6.80 -1.92
C LEU A 201 -28.96 -8.08 -1.63
N PRO A 202 -28.66 -9.22 -2.27
CA PRO A 202 -29.43 -10.46 -2.09
C PRO A 202 -29.58 -10.91 -0.63
N ALA A 203 -28.58 -10.62 0.22
CA ALA A 203 -28.61 -10.92 1.66
C ALA A 203 -29.59 -10.04 2.46
N HIS A 204 -30.05 -8.94 1.88
CA HIS A 204 -30.95 -7.95 2.49
C HIS A 204 -32.24 -7.78 1.69
N ALA A 205 -32.38 -8.46 0.55
CA ALA A 205 -33.59 -8.52 -0.23
C ALA A 205 -34.67 -9.23 0.59
N MET A 206 -35.80 -8.56 0.85
CA MET A 206 -36.96 -9.24 1.39
C MET A 206 -37.38 -10.34 0.41
N ASP A 207 -37.49 -11.58 0.92
CA ASP A 207 -38.05 -12.65 0.13
C ASP A 207 -39.59 -12.61 0.16
N GLN A 208 -40.22 -13.35 -0.75
CA GLN A 208 -41.68 -13.43 -0.84
C GLN A 208 -42.32 -13.96 0.46
N SER A 209 -41.60 -14.76 1.25
CA SER A 209 -42.09 -15.28 2.52
C SER A 209 -42.18 -14.21 3.60
N ASP A 210 -41.30 -13.21 3.55
CA ASP A 210 -41.31 -12.06 4.45
C ASP A 210 -42.42 -11.06 4.07
N ILE A 211 -42.71 -10.91 2.78
CA ILE A 211 -43.88 -10.16 2.29
C ILE A 211 -45.17 -10.82 2.76
N ASP A 212 -45.27 -12.15 2.65
CA ASP A 212 -46.47 -12.89 3.06
C ASP A 212 -46.69 -12.82 4.58
N LYS A 213 -45.63 -12.85 5.40
CA LYS A 213 -45.71 -12.63 6.86
C LYS A 213 -46.14 -11.22 7.20
N LEU A 214 -45.65 -10.22 6.48
CA LEU A 214 -46.02 -8.82 6.68
C LEU A 214 -47.50 -8.61 6.34
N MET A 215 -47.97 -9.16 5.22
CA MET A 215 -49.38 -9.12 4.82
C MET A 215 -50.30 -9.84 5.82
N ALA A 216 -49.89 -11.00 6.32
CA ALA A 216 -50.61 -11.74 7.36
C ALA A 216 -50.65 -11.01 8.72
N SER A 217 -49.76 -10.06 8.97
CA SER A 217 -49.78 -9.23 10.18
C SER A 217 -50.77 -8.06 10.13
N PHE A 218 -51.36 -7.80 8.95
CA PHE A 218 -52.37 -6.77 8.74
C PHE A 218 -53.82 -7.32 8.68
N GLU A 219 -54.00 -8.64 8.81
CA GLU A 219 -55.30 -9.31 9.02
C GLU A 219 -55.57 -9.59 10.50
#